data_AF-A0A9E7A997-F1
#
_entry.id   AF-A0A9E7A997-F1
#
_cell.length_a   1.000
_cell.length_b   1.000
_cell.length_c   1.000
_cell.angle_alpha   90.00
_cell.angle_beta   90.00
_cell.angle_gamma   90.00
#
_symmetry.space_group_name_H-M   'P 1'
#
loop_
_entity.id
_entity.type
_entity.pdbx_description
1 polymer ?
#
loop_
_entity_poly.entity_id
_entity_poly.type
_entity_poly.pdbx_seq_one_letter_code
_entity_poly.pdbx_strand_id
1 'polypeptide(L)'
;MRKTLFFLGPPTGQASPISPLIECLDLAASDATRQALSDFNRRLIAKAGRGPLDPRPIAPIWAEPLEQRQYTQFAGGLLGDAVRRDPVIALEDPGLARMLPIWRAACLHHAVTPLVVLIARDPRDVAADLATRFGLASEQAYLLWLAHMLAAEEFSRPMRRTVLNHDALYADWRSTITAAFASLDLAPPETQGPKAMALDHWLVAHAATPHPERRDISGDQPFEQLAMQLHGTMLRSAPEDRLDRHEWNKARATMKTALAEHAPDAAPPGPAEYPADDEPILARTREVSGTSRHVILHYHLFKNAGTSLDQTLKAHFGQAWSEREGQGAGWRSADIADYIAEHPQISVLSSHTALLPVPRIADVMVHPLIMLRHPLDRVRSIYEFERRQTKDTEGSILARGTDLAGYITWRLDRDGDRSIRNFQTLRLAQALPPTEGTELIRAMAAVSALPNVGVVEAYDASLRAFTLALAPHFPGLSLTPTRANVTQRPGLSLDDRLRELQQELGEGLYERLVEANAADLELHRFALRRYQDS
;
A
#
# COMPACT_ATOMS: atom_id res chain seq x y z
N MET A 1 22.02 -9.65 8.77
CA MET A 1 21.61 -8.73 7.69
C MET A 1 20.28 -9.24 7.14
N ARG A 2 19.25 -8.39 7.05
CA ARG A 2 17.91 -8.80 6.58
C ARG A 2 17.91 -8.98 5.07
N LYS A 3 17.17 -9.96 4.57
CA LYS A 3 17.14 -10.30 3.13
C LYS A 3 15.70 -10.45 2.64
N THR A 4 15.45 -10.06 1.40
CA THR A 4 14.18 -10.33 0.70
C THR A 4 14.49 -11.06 -0.60
N LEU A 5 13.91 -12.24 -0.80
CA LEU A 5 13.98 -13.00 -2.04
C LEU A 5 12.78 -12.64 -2.91
N PHE A 6 13.04 -12.11 -4.09
CA PHE A 6 12.02 -11.86 -5.11
C PHE A 6 11.96 -13.06 -6.06
N PHE A 7 10.87 -13.82 -6.01
CA PHE A 7 10.57 -14.88 -6.96
C PHE A 7 9.91 -14.25 -8.18
N LEU A 8 10.68 -14.15 -9.27
CA LEU A 8 10.28 -13.46 -10.49
C LEU A 8 10.09 -14.48 -11.61
N GLY A 9 8.87 -14.57 -12.11
CA GLY A 9 8.50 -15.49 -13.17
C GLY A 9 7.50 -14.88 -14.14
N PRO A 10 7.12 -15.66 -15.17
CA PRO A 10 6.02 -15.27 -16.04
C PRO A 10 4.70 -15.25 -15.25
N PRO A 11 3.64 -14.57 -15.74
CA PRO A 11 2.35 -14.59 -15.06
C PRO A 11 1.75 -15.98 -15.19
N THR A 12 1.38 -16.56 -14.06
CA THR A 12 0.76 -17.88 -13.97
C THR A 12 -0.62 -17.76 -13.37
N GLY A 13 -1.58 -18.56 -13.82
CA GLY A 13 -2.79 -18.78 -13.05
C GLY A 13 -2.59 -19.91 -12.05
N GLN A 14 -2.72 -19.60 -10.75
CA GLN A 14 -2.85 -20.43 -9.52
C GLN A 14 -2.31 -21.88 -9.39
N ALA A 15 -1.67 -22.50 -10.38
CA ALA A 15 -1.08 -23.83 -10.32
C ALA A 15 0.44 -23.72 -10.58
N SER A 16 1.15 -23.12 -9.63
CA SER A 16 2.62 -23.10 -9.61
C SER A 16 3.10 -23.61 -8.24
N PRO A 17 4.17 -24.42 -8.18
CA PRO A 17 4.73 -24.90 -6.93
C PRO A 17 5.41 -23.81 -6.11
N ILE A 18 5.55 -22.59 -6.63
CA ILE A 18 6.36 -21.54 -6.01
C ILE A 18 5.74 -21.04 -4.71
N SER A 19 4.46 -20.70 -4.69
CA SER A 19 3.77 -20.31 -3.44
C SER A 19 3.78 -21.43 -2.38
N PRO A 20 3.40 -22.69 -2.70
CA PRO A 20 3.54 -23.82 -1.77
C PRO A 20 4.99 -24.06 -1.30
N LEU A 21 5.97 -23.86 -2.18
CA LEU A 21 7.39 -23.96 -1.83
C LEU A 21 7.77 -22.86 -0.83
N ILE A 22 7.42 -21.60 -1.08
CA ILE A 22 7.70 -20.48 -0.18
C ILE A 22 7.09 -20.71 1.22
N GLU A 23 5.87 -21.25 1.27
CA GLU A 23 5.19 -21.62 2.53
C GLU A 23 5.88 -22.80 3.22
N CYS A 24 6.31 -23.81 2.47
CA CYS A 24 7.07 -24.95 3.00
C CYS A 24 8.39 -24.52 3.64
N LEU A 25 9.05 -23.51 3.06
CA LEU A 25 10.35 -23.00 3.50
C LEU A 25 10.27 -21.98 4.64
N ASP A 26 9.06 -21.68 5.15
CA ASP A 26 8.83 -20.64 6.16
C ASP A 26 9.36 -19.26 5.75
N LEU A 27 9.27 -18.95 4.45
CA LEU A 27 9.68 -17.66 3.90
C LEU A 27 8.48 -16.76 3.56
N ALA A 28 7.26 -17.28 3.65
CA ALA A 28 6.07 -16.54 3.28
C ALA A 28 5.87 -15.31 4.17
N ALA A 29 5.71 -14.15 3.54
CA ALA A 29 5.14 -13.00 4.22
C ALA A 29 3.68 -13.29 4.65
N SER A 30 3.17 -12.56 5.63
CA SER A 30 1.77 -12.71 6.07
C SER A 30 0.79 -12.49 4.91
N ASP A 31 -0.37 -13.13 4.97
CA ASP A 31 -1.43 -13.00 3.94
C ASP A 31 -1.80 -11.54 3.69
N ALA A 32 -1.90 -10.73 4.75
CA ALA A 32 -2.15 -9.30 4.65
C ALA A 32 -1.04 -8.57 3.86
N THR A 33 0.24 -8.94 4.07
CA THR A 33 1.36 -8.35 3.34
C THR A 33 1.35 -8.77 1.87
N ARG A 34 1.10 -10.07 1.59
CA ARG A 34 1.01 -10.59 0.22
C ARG A 34 -0.12 -9.91 -0.55
N GLN A 35 -1.28 -9.76 0.08
CA GLN A 35 -2.43 -9.09 -0.50
C GLN A 35 -2.13 -7.61 -0.78
N ALA A 36 -1.59 -6.88 0.21
CA ALA A 36 -1.24 -5.47 0.06
C ALA A 36 -0.19 -5.23 -1.05
N LEU A 37 0.79 -6.14 -1.18
CA LEU A 37 1.77 -6.12 -2.26
C LEU A 37 1.10 -6.29 -3.63
N SER A 38 0.20 -7.27 -3.76
CA SER A 38 -0.49 -7.53 -5.03
C SER A 38 -1.43 -6.39 -5.43
N ASP A 39 -2.16 -5.83 -4.47
CA ASP A 39 -3.01 -4.64 -4.68
C ASP A 39 -2.18 -3.44 -5.13
N PHE A 40 -1.02 -3.23 -4.48
CA PHE A 40 -0.11 -2.15 -4.84
C PHE A 40 0.45 -2.31 -6.25
N ASN A 41 0.95 -3.49 -6.62
CA ASN A 41 1.43 -3.75 -7.97
C ASN A 41 0.34 -3.54 -9.01
N ARG A 42 -0.88 -4.08 -8.79
CA ARG A 42 -2.01 -3.90 -9.71
C ARG A 42 -2.36 -2.43 -9.91
N ARG A 43 -2.37 -1.63 -8.84
CA ARG A 43 -2.65 -0.20 -8.91
C ARG A 43 -1.62 0.56 -9.73
N LEU A 44 -0.33 0.27 -9.52
CA LEU A 44 0.75 0.94 -10.24
C LEU A 44 0.77 0.57 -11.73
N ILE A 45 0.48 -0.68 -12.05
CA ILE A 45 0.31 -1.14 -13.43
C ILE A 45 -0.89 -0.44 -14.08
N ALA A 46 -2.03 -0.37 -13.39
CA ALA A 46 -3.21 0.34 -13.87
C ALA A 46 -2.95 1.84 -14.09
N LYS A 47 -2.22 2.49 -13.17
CA LYS A 47 -1.80 3.89 -13.30
C LYS A 47 -0.92 4.13 -14.52
N ALA A 48 -0.16 3.14 -14.96
CA ALA A 48 0.59 3.19 -16.22
C ALA A 48 -0.29 3.11 -17.48
N GLY A 49 -1.62 3.03 -17.34
CA GLY A 49 -2.54 2.73 -18.43
C GLY A 49 -2.31 1.34 -19.00
N ARG A 50 -2.01 0.35 -18.14
CA ARG A 50 -1.79 -1.05 -18.53
C ARG A 50 -2.71 -1.97 -17.74
N GLY A 51 -3.15 -3.05 -18.39
CA GLY A 51 -3.80 -4.18 -17.72
C GLY A 51 -2.78 -5.22 -17.21
N PRO A 52 -3.19 -6.16 -16.35
CA PRO A 52 -2.33 -7.23 -15.86
C PRO A 52 -1.83 -8.16 -16.98
N LEU A 53 -2.62 -8.32 -18.05
CA LEU A 53 -2.29 -9.15 -19.22
C LEU A 53 -1.75 -8.32 -20.41
N ASP A 54 -1.41 -7.06 -20.19
CA ASP A 54 -0.86 -6.19 -21.23
C ASP A 54 0.67 -6.33 -21.31
N PRO A 55 1.23 -6.85 -22.42
CA PRO A 55 2.67 -7.09 -22.55
C PRO A 55 3.48 -5.81 -22.82
N ARG A 56 2.83 -4.66 -23.05
CA ARG A 56 3.52 -3.42 -23.39
C ARG A 56 4.39 -2.93 -22.22
N PRO A 57 5.54 -2.29 -22.48
CA PRO A 57 6.37 -1.74 -21.42
C PRO A 57 5.57 -0.84 -20.49
N ILE A 58 5.85 -0.98 -19.20
CA ILE A 58 5.42 -0.02 -18.20
C ILE A 58 6.47 1.08 -18.24
N ALA A 59 6.10 2.22 -18.83
CA ALA A 59 6.93 3.41 -18.74
C ALA A 59 7.17 3.72 -17.25
N PRO A 60 8.27 4.39 -16.88
CA PRO A 60 8.42 4.90 -15.53
C PRO A 60 7.12 5.65 -15.15
N ILE A 61 6.34 5.07 -14.26
CA ILE A 61 5.05 5.64 -13.84
C ILE A 61 5.22 6.87 -12.97
N TRP A 62 6.47 7.16 -12.58
CA TRP A 62 6.90 8.36 -11.90
C TRP A 62 7.31 9.40 -12.93
N ALA A 63 6.49 10.43 -13.08
CA ALA A 63 6.86 11.63 -13.82
C ALA A 63 7.91 12.46 -13.03
N GLU A 64 7.92 12.34 -11.69
CA GLU A 64 8.71 13.17 -10.79
C GLU A 64 9.40 12.36 -9.66
N PRO A 65 10.56 12.81 -9.14
CA PRO A 65 11.30 12.14 -8.06
C PRO A 65 10.53 11.95 -6.74
N LEU A 66 9.56 12.83 -6.44
CA LEU A 66 8.77 12.77 -5.21
C LEU A 66 7.81 11.58 -5.19
N GLU A 67 7.13 11.34 -6.32
CA GLU A 67 6.19 10.22 -6.49
C GLU A 67 6.91 8.88 -6.38
N GLN A 68 8.12 8.79 -6.95
CA GLN A 68 9.00 7.63 -6.78
C GLN A 68 9.32 7.38 -5.31
N ARG A 69 9.65 8.43 -4.53
CA ARG A 69 9.93 8.31 -3.09
C ARG A 69 8.71 7.80 -2.32
N GLN A 70 7.50 8.27 -2.63
CA GLN A 70 6.27 7.84 -1.96
C GLN A 70 5.99 6.35 -2.17
N TYR A 71 6.09 5.87 -3.41
CA TYR A 71 5.90 4.45 -3.71
C TYR A 71 7.00 3.58 -3.11
N THR A 72 8.24 4.06 -3.13
CA THR A 72 9.37 3.40 -2.48
C THR A 72 9.14 3.30 -0.96
N GLN A 73 8.64 4.36 -0.32
CA GLN A 73 8.35 4.38 1.10
C GLN A 73 7.17 3.46 1.47
N PHE A 74 6.11 3.42 0.66
CA PHE A 74 4.99 2.50 0.85
C PHE A 74 5.45 1.04 0.77
N ALA A 75 6.12 0.67 -0.33
CA ALA A 75 6.70 -0.66 -0.50
C ALA A 75 7.68 -1.00 0.63
N GLY A 76 8.45 0.00 1.08
CA GLY A 76 9.37 -0.10 2.20
C GLY A 76 8.70 -0.40 3.53
N GLY A 77 7.54 0.22 3.79
CA GLY A 77 6.70 -0.10 4.95
C GLY A 77 6.21 -1.55 4.95
N LEU A 78 5.74 -2.05 3.80
CA LEU A 78 5.32 -3.45 3.64
C LEU A 78 6.48 -4.41 3.88
N LEU A 79 7.65 -4.14 3.29
CA LEU A 79 8.86 -4.94 3.49
C LEU A 79 9.32 -4.90 4.94
N GLY A 80 9.43 -3.70 5.51
CA GLY A 80 9.91 -3.48 6.87
C GLY A 80 9.10 -4.22 7.91
N ASP A 81 7.78 -4.27 7.74
CA ASP A 81 6.88 -4.99 8.64
C ASP A 81 7.12 -6.51 8.58
N ALA A 82 7.29 -7.06 7.37
CA ALA A 82 7.58 -8.48 7.17
C ALA A 82 8.98 -8.88 7.66
N VAL A 83 10.03 -8.13 7.32
CA VAL A 83 11.42 -8.49 7.70
C VAL A 83 11.77 -8.21 9.17
N ARG A 84 10.91 -7.51 9.92
CA ARG A 84 11.06 -7.37 11.39
C ARG A 84 10.67 -8.66 12.11
N ARG A 85 9.75 -9.43 11.54
CA ARG A 85 9.35 -10.73 12.08
C ARG A 85 10.38 -11.79 11.75
N ASP A 86 10.78 -11.85 10.48
CA ASP A 86 11.67 -12.90 9.96
C ASP A 86 12.87 -12.27 9.23
N PRO A 87 14.11 -12.73 9.48
CA PRO A 87 15.32 -12.12 8.92
C PRO A 87 15.44 -12.34 7.40
N VAL A 88 14.70 -13.30 6.85
CA VAL A 88 14.64 -13.62 5.42
C VAL A 88 13.19 -13.86 5.07
N ILE A 89 12.67 -13.16 4.05
CA ILE A 89 11.33 -13.38 3.51
C ILE A 89 11.39 -13.59 2.00
N ALA A 90 10.37 -14.24 1.45
CA ALA A 90 10.17 -14.39 0.02
C ALA A 90 8.89 -13.68 -0.43
N LEU A 91 8.97 -13.02 -1.59
CA LEU A 91 7.85 -12.35 -2.24
C LEU A 91 7.67 -12.90 -3.64
N GLU A 92 6.42 -13.18 -3.97
CA GLU A 92 5.96 -13.64 -5.27
C GLU A 92 4.68 -12.85 -5.61
N ASP A 93 4.60 -12.31 -6.83
CA ASP A 93 3.39 -11.74 -7.41
C ASP A 93 3.59 -11.61 -8.93
N PRO A 94 2.54 -11.82 -9.76
CA PRO A 94 2.67 -11.73 -11.22
C PRO A 94 3.20 -10.37 -11.71
N GLY A 95 2.88 -9.27 -11.03
CA GLY A 95 3.33 -7.93 -11.39
C GLY A 95 4.74 -7.58 -10.89
N LEU A 96 5.32 -8.42 -10.02
CA LEU A 96 6.56 -8.12 -9.31
C LEU A 96 7.75 -7.91 -10.25
N ALA A 97 7.88 -8.74 -11.29
CA ALA A 97 8.92 -8.62 -12.30
C ALA A 97 8.92 -7.24 -12.98
N ARG A 98 7.73 -6.69 -13.24
CA ARG A 98 7.55 -5.40 -13.92
C ARG A 98 7.68 -4.23 -12.95
N MET A 99 7.38 -4.44 -11.67
CA MET A 99 7.45 -3.43 -10.60
C MET A 99 8.75 -3.47 -9.78
N LEU A 100 9.68 -4.37 -10.10
CA LEU A 100 10.90 -4.61 -9.33
C LEU A 100 11.73 -3.34 -9.01
N PRO A 101 11.82 -2.30 -9.86
CA PRO A 101 12.56 -1.09 -9.53
C PRO A 101 12.10 -0.41 -8.22
N ILE A 102 10.80 -0.41 -7.92
CA ILE A 102 10.25 0.15 -6.66
C ILE A 102 10.67 -0.71 -5.49
N TRP A 103 10.46 -2.02 -5.61
CA TRP A 103 10.74 -2.97 -4.54
C TRP A 103 12.22 -3.03 -4.21
N ARG A 104 13.09 -2.94 -5.22
CA ARG A 104 14.53 -2.80 -5.03
C ARG A 104 14.87 -1.50 -4.30
N ALA A 105 14.32 -0.36 -4.73
CA ALA A 105 14.56 0.92 -4.06
C ALA A 105 14.09 0.87 -2.60
N ALA A 106 12.97 0.20 -2.33
CA ALA A 106 12.41 0.04 -1.00
C ALA A 106 13.32 -0.83 -0.11
N CYS A 107 13.83 -1.95 -0.62
CA CYS A 107 14.83 -2.75 0.10
C CYS A 107 16.06 -1.92 0.48
N LEU A 108 16.61 -1.16 -0.47
CA LEU A 108 17.81 -0.33 -0.23
C LEU A 108 17.56 0.73 0.84
N HIS A 109 16.39 1.39 0.82
CA HIS A 109 16.03 2.41 1.81
C HIS A 109 15.92 1.84 3.23
N HIS A 110 15.48 0.59 3.37
CA HIS A 110 15.29 -0.08 4.66
C HIS A 110 16.45 -1.00 5.07
N ALA A 111 17.63 -0.85 4.45
CA ALA A 111 18.82 -1.69 4.71
C ALA A 111 18.55 -3.20 4.61
N VAL A 112 17.65 -3.58 3.70
CA VAL A 112 17.34 -4.97 3.36
C VAL A 112 18.11 -5.34 2.10
N THR A 113 18.82 -6.46 2.12
CA THR A 113 19.53 -6.96 0.93
C THR A 113 18.54 -7.67 0.01
N PRO A 114 18.34 -7.18 -1.22
CA PRO A 114 17.42 -7.83 -2.12
C PRO A 114 18.15 -8.91 -2.94
N LEU A 115 17.54 -10.09 -3.01
CA LEU A 115 18.00 -11.26 -3.76
C LEU A 115 16.91 -11.67 -4.76
N VAL A 116 17.30 -12.32 -5.86
CA VAL A 116 16.35 -12.67 -6.92
C VAL A 116 16.43 -14.14 -7.29
N VAL A 117 15.27 -14.76 -7.43
CA VAL A 117 15.09 -16.09 -7.99
C VAL A 117 14.32 -15.92 -9.31
N LEU A 118 15.02 -16.10 -10.43
CA LEU A 118 14.43 -16.07 -11.76
C LEU A 118 13.84 -17.45 -12.09
N ILE A 119 12.52 -17.53 -12.22
CA ILE A 119 11.80 -18.78 -12.46
C ILE A 119 11.80 -19.09 -13.96
N ALA A 120 12.57 -20.11 -14.35
CA ALA A 120 12.60 -20.65 -15.70
C ALA A 120 11.46 -21.66 -15.87
N ARG A 121 10.26 -21.16 -16.19
CA ARG A 121 9.09 -21.96 -16.56
C ARG A 121 8.92 -21.99 -18.07
N ASP A 122 8.62 -23.16 -18.62
CA ASP A 122 8.47 -23.36 -20.07
C ASP A 122 7.42 -22.39 -20.66
N PRO A 123 7.77 -21.59 -21.69
CA PRO A 123 6.85 -20.65 -22.31
C PRO A 123 5.57 -21.29 -22.84
N ARG A 124 5.64 -22.54 -23.31
CA ARG A 124 4.49 -23.26 -23.88
C ARG A 124 3.49 -23.64 -22.80
N ASP A 125 3.98 -23.98 -21.61
CA ASP A 125 3.14 -24.30 -20.46
C ASP A 125 2.42 -23.08 -19.93
N VAL A 126 3.12 -21.94 -19.92
CA VAL A 126 2.52 -20.65 -19.60
C VAL A 126 1.47 -20.27 -20.64
N ALA A 127 1.77 -20.46 -21.94
CA ALA A 127 0.83 -20.18 -23.01
C ALA A 127 -0.43 -21.04 -22.92
N ALA A 128 -0.27 -22.33 -22.64
CA ALA A 128 -1.37 -23.25 -22.38
C ALA A 128 -2.24 -22.81 -21.18
N ASP A 129 -1.61 -22.49 -20.04
CA ASP A 129 -2.33 -22.06 -18.84
C ASP A 129 -3.10 -20.76 -19.05
N LEU A 130 -2.48 -19.77 -19.71
CA LEU A 130 -3.13 -18.50 -20.04
C LEU A 130 -4.26 -18.66 -21.06
N ALA A 131 -4.11 -19.55 -22.04
CA ALA A 131 -5.18 -19.86 -22.99
C ALA A 131 -6.37 -20.50 -22.29
N THR A 132 -6.14 -21.51 -21.43
CA THR A 132 -7.20 -22.19 -20.69
C THR A 132 -7.95 -21.24 -19.73
N ARG A 133 -7.24 -20.36 -19.03
CA ARG A 133 -7.84 -19.53 -17.97
C ARG A 133 -8.44 -18.23 -18.47
N PHE A 134 -7.80 -17.61 -19.45
CA PHE A 134 -8.12 -16.25 -19.88
C PHE A 134 -8.49 -16.16 -21.36
N GLY A 135 -8.48 -17.29 -22.08
CA GLY A 135 -8.79 -17.31 -23.52
C GLY A 135 -7.74 -16.59 -24.37
N LEU A 136 -6.52 -16.43 -23.87
CA LEU A 136 -5.46 -15.73 -24.59
C LEU A 136 -5.02 -16.49 -25.84
N ALA A 137 -4.78 -15.77 -26.93
CA ALA A 137 -4.11 -16.32 -28.09
C ALA A 137 -2.64 -16.66 -27.76
N SER A 138 -2.10 -17.73 -28.35
CA SER A 138 -0.73 -18.20 -28.09
C SER A 138 0.31 -17.09 -28.25
N GLU A 139 0.19 -16.28 -29.30
CA GLU A 139 1.09 -15.16 -29.56
C GLU A 139 1.08 -14.11 -28.43
N GLN A 140 -0.10 -13.74 -27.94
CA GLN A 140 -0.26 -12.82 -26.82
C GLN A 140 0.34 -13.40 -25.52
N ALA A 141 0.20 -14.70 -25.32
CA ALA A 141 0.76 -15.36 -24.15
C ALA A 141 2.31 -15.41 -24.19
N TYR A 142 2.91 -15.65 -25.35
CA TYR A 142 4.37 -15.57 -25.52
C TYR A 142 4.90 -14.14 -25.36
N LEU A 143 4.18 -13.15 -25.89
CA LEU A 143 4.49 -11.73 -25.65
C LEU A 143 4.44 -11.41 -24.16
N LEU A 144 3.45 -11.93 -23.44
CA LEU A 144 3.33 -11.70 -22.00
C LEU A 144 4.45 -12.38 -21.21
N TRP A 145 4.84 -13.60 -21.59
CA TRP A 145 6.00 -14.29 -21.03
C TRP A 145 7.28 -13.45 -21.25
N LEU A 146 7.53 -13.02 -22.49
CA LEU A 146 8.68 -12.18 -22.84
C LEU A 146 8.70 -10.88 -22.03
N ALA A 147 7.55 -10.21 -21.89
CA ALA A 147 7.45 -8.95 -21.15
C ALA A 147 7.94 -9.10 -19.70
N HIS A 148 7.50 -10.16 -19.03
CA HIS A 148 7.83 -10.41 -17.63
C HIS A 148 9.28 -10.87 -17.48
N MET A 149 9.74 -11.81 -18.31
CA MET A 149 11.10 -12.34 -18.18
C MET A 149 12.15 -11.32 -18.56
N LEU A 150 11.93 -10.53 -19.61
CA LEU A 150 12.82 -9.43 -19.97
C LEU A 150 12.84 -8.36 -18.86
N ALA A 151 11.70 -7.99 -18.28
CA ALA A 151 11.66 -7.04 -17.17
C ALA A 151 12.38 -7.57 -15.92
N ALA A 152 12.11 -8.82 -15.55
CA ALA A 152 12.77 -9.52 -14.45
C ALA A 152 14.28 -9.50 -14.64
N GLU A 153 14.78 -9.89 -15.82
CA GLU A 153 16.21 -9.88 -16.12
C GLU A 153 16.80 -8.47 -16.05
N GLU A 154 16.20 -7.46 -16.69
CA GLU A 154 16.78 -6.11 -16.73
C GLU A 154 16.87 -5.45 -15.36
N PHE A 155 15.75 -5.45 -14.63
CA PHE A 155 15.64 -4.71 -13.38
C PHE A 155 16.41 -5.39 -12.25
N SER A 156 16.69 -6.69 -12.37
CA SER A 156 17.42 -7.45 -11.36
C SER A 156 18.95 -7.46 -11.56
N ARG A 157 19.49 -7.00 -12.70
CA ARG A 157 20.96 -6.99 -12.97
C ARG A 157 21.83 -6.46 -11.82
N PRO A 158 21.43 -5.42 -11.05
CA PRO A 158 22.24 -4.90 -9.96
C PRO A 158 22.19 -5.75 -8.67
N MET A 159 21.49 -6.88 -8.69
CA MET A 159 21.17 -7.71 -7.54
C MET A 159 21.82 -9.07 -7.73
N ARG A 160 22.06 -9.79 -6.63
CA ARG A 160 22.49 -11.20 -6.74
C ARG A 160 21.28 -12.05 -7.10
N ARG A 161 21.47 -12.95 -8.08
CA ARG A 161 20.39 -13.74 -8.67
C ARG A 161 20.76 -15.21 -8.77
N THR A 162 19.74 -16.03 -8.79
CA THR A 162 19.82 -17.44 -9.18
C THR A 162 18.74 -17.72 -10.20
N VAL A 163 18.97 -18.68 -11.10
CA VAL A 163 17.93 -19.21 -11.98
C VAL A 163 17.40 -20.51 -11.38
N LEU A 164 16.07 -20.61 -11.25
CA LEU A 164 15.38 -21.79 -10.73
C LEU A 164 14.69 -22.49 -11.90
N ASN A 165 15.11 -23.73 -12.19
CA ASN A 165 14.40 -24.58 -13.15
C ASN A 165 13.07 -25.03 -12.53
N HIS A 166 11.96 -24.54 -13.08
CA HIS A 166 10.63 -24.82 -12.58
C HIS A 166 10.29 -26.32 -12.66
N ASP A 167 10.63 -26.99 -13.76
CA ASP A 167 10.27 -28.38 -13.99
C ASP A 167 11.08 -29.32 -13.08
N ALA A 168 12.31 -28.93 -12.73
CA ALA A 168 13.13 -29.65 -11.78
C ALA A 168 12.52 -29.70 -10.37
N LEU A 169 11.63 -28.76 -10.01
CA LEU A 169 10.92 -28.80 -8.73
C LEU A 169 10.00 -30.03 -8.62
N TYR A 170 9.36 -30.45 -9.71
CA TYR A 170 8.50 -31.63 -9.69
C TYR A 170 9.28 -32.93 -9.59
N ALA A 171 10.53 -32.94 -10.05
CA ALA A 171 11.39 -34.12 -10.00
C ALA A 171 12.15 -34.22 -8.66
N ASP A 172 12.80 -33.13 -8.23
CA ASP A 172 13.57 -33.05 -6.99
C ASP A 172 13.66 -31.59 -6.52
N TRP A 173 12.61 -31.11 -5.87
CA TRP A 173 12.58 -29.75 -5.33
C TRP A 173 13.66 -29.51 -4.26
N ARG A 174 14.07 -30.54 -3.51
CA ARG A 174 15.02 -30.39 -2.39
C ARG A 174 16.41 -30.04 -2.90
N SER A 175 16.93 -30.81 -3.86
CA SER A 175 18.22 -30.51 -4.48
C SER A 175 18.16 -29.20 -5.24
N THR A 176 17.05 -28.96 -5.95
CA THR A 176 16.85 -27.74 -6.76
C THR A 176 16.88 -26.47 -5.89
N ILE A 177 16.14 -26.44 -4.78
CA ILE A 177 16.10 -25.27 -3.89
C ILE A 177 17.40 -25.11 -3.09
N THR A 178 18.03 -26.20 -2.68
CA THR A 178 19.32 -26.16 -1.98
C THR A 178 20.41 -25.55 -2.85
N ALA A 179 20.47 -25.93 -4.13
CA ALA A 179 21.40 -25.35 -5.09
C ALA A 179 21.13 -23.85 -5.34
N ALA A 180 19.85 -23.46 -5.43
CA ALA A 180 19.45 -22.06 -5.58
C ALA A 180 19.77 -21.20 -4.33
N PHE A 181 19.70 -21.77 -3.12
CA PHE A 181 20.08 -21.04 -1.90
C PHE A 181 21.60 -20.90 -1.80
N ALA A 182 22.34 -21.96 -2.16
CA ALA A 182 23.79 -21.94 -2.18
C ALA A 182 24.33 -20.86 -3.14
N SER A 183 23.78 -20.73 -4.35
CA SER A 183 24.18 -19.69 -5.32
C SER A 183 23.91 -18.26 -4.85
N LEU A 184 22.99 -18.07 -3.89
CA LEU A 184 22.66 -16.79 -3.28
C LEU A 184 23.48 -16.48 -2.01
N ASP A 185 24.38 -17.36 -1.57
CA ASP A 185 25.01 -17.37 -0.24
C ASP A 185 23.97 -17.33 0.91
N LEU A 186 22.96 -18.19 0.81
CA LEU A 186 21.99 -18.45 1.86
C LEU A 186 22.28 -19.77 2.55
N ALA A 187 21.93 -19.85 3.84
CA ALA A 187 21.95 -21.12 4.56
C ALA A 187 20.98 -22.10 3.87
N PRO A 188 21.31 -23.40 3.78
CA PRO A 188 20.41 -24.37 3.18
C PRO A 188 19.06 -24.36 3.91
N PRO A 189 17.94 -24.42 3.17
CA PRO A 189 16.62 -24.45 3.79
C PRO A 189 16.38 -25.77 4.54
N GLU A 190 15.45 -25.75 5.50
CA GLU A 190 14.90 -27.00 6.05
C GLU A 190 14.03 -27.67 4.98
N THR A 191 14.37 -28.91 4.63
CA THR A 191 13.69 -29.67 3.57
C THR A 191 13.09 -30.98 4.07
N GLN A 192 12.98 -31.14 5.40
CA GLN A 192 12.37 -32.29 6.05
C GLN A 192 11.14 -31.88 6.89
N GLY A 193 10.45 -32.87 7.44
CA GLY A 193 9.30 -32.66 8.33
C GLY A 193 7.95 -32.49 7.61
N PRO A 194 6.88 -32.15 8.37
CA PRO A 194 5.50 -32.21 7.88
C PRO A 194 5.21 -31.28 6.69
N LYS A 195 5.81 -30.08 6.65
CA LYS A 195 5.63 -29.13 5.54
C LYS A 195 6.26 -29.64 4.25
N ALA A 196 7.46 -30.22 4.36
CA ALA A 196 8.14 -30.85 3.23
C ALA A 196 7.32 -32.03 2.66
N MET A 197 6.72 -32.84 3.54
CA MET A 197 5.82 -33.93 3.11
C MET A 197 4.55 -33.40 2.45
N ALA A 198 3.96 -32.31 2.96
CA ALA A 198 2.80 -31.68 2.34
C ALA A 198 3.13 -31.14 0.93
N LEU A 199 4.32 -30.53 0.77
CA LEU A 199 4.81 -30.10 -0.53
C LEU A 199 5.05 -31.28 -1.48
N ASP A 200 5.65 -32.38 -1.02
CA ASP A 200 5.81 -33.61 -1.83
C ASP A 200 4.46 -34.10 -2.36
N HIS A 201 3.45 -34.18 -1.49
CA HIS A 201 2.10 -34.61 -1.87
C HIS A 201 1.48 -33.65 -2.89
N TRP A 202 1.63 -32.33 -2.66
CA TRP A 202 1.14 -31.31 -3.58
C TRP A 202 1.81 -31.44 -4.95
N LEU A 203 3.14 -31.58 -5.00
CA LEU A 203 3.91 -31.74 -6.23
C LEU A 203 3.48 -32.99 -7.00
N VAL A 204 3.31 -34.14 -6.34
CA VAL A 204 2.82 -35.37 -6.98
C VAL A 204 1.42 -35.19 -7.55
N ALA A 205 0.51 -34.54 -6.80
CA ALA A 205 -0.85 -34.29 -7.26
C ALA A 205 -0.91 -33.33 -8.47
N HIS A 206 0.08 -32.45 -8.61
CA HIS A 206 0.14 -31.43 -9.66
C HIS A 206 1.22 -31.70 -10.72
N ALA A 207 1.94 -32.82 -10.63
CA ALA A 207 2.96 -33.25 -11.59
C ALA A 207 2.36 -33.70 -12.93
N ALA A 208 1.03 -33.85 -13.01
CA ALA A 208 0.33 -34.36 -14.16
C ALA A 208 -0.93 -33.55 -14.47
N THR A 209 -0.76 -32.49 -15.27
CA THR A 209 -1.74 -32.23 -16.33
C THR A 209 -0.98 -32.44 -17.63
N PRO A 210 -1.41 -33.35 -18.53
CA PRO A 210 -0.79 -33.44 -19.85
C PRO A 210 -0.78 -32.04 -20.45
N HIS A 211 0.36 -31.59 -20.94
CA HIS A 211 0.43 -30.38 -21.76
C HIS A 211 -0.73 -30.48 -22.76
N PRO A 212 -1.72 -29.57 -22.75
CA PRO A 212 -2.78 -29.61 -23.76
C PRO A 212 -2.06 -29.71 -25.10
N GLU A 213 -2.46 -30.69 -25.91
CA GLU A 213 -1.73 -31.15 -27.11
C GLU A 213 -0.85 -30.03 -27.63
N ARG A 214 0.48 -30.20 -27.53
CA ARG A 214 1.45 -29.27 -28.10
C ARG A 214 1.08 -29.18 -29.57
N ARG A 215 0.20 -28.22 -29.91
CA ARG A 215 -0.27 -28.06 -31.27
C ARG A 215 0.99 -27.72 -32.02
N ASP A 216 1.28 -28.50 -33.04
CA ASP A 216 2.31 -28.15 -34.00
C ASP A 216 1.75 -26.93 -34.75
N ILE A 217 1.97 -25.74 -34.19
CA ILE A 217 1.52 -24.50 -34.81
C ILE A 217 2.64 -24.10 -35.77
N SER A 218 2.26 -23.96 -37.05
CA SER A 218 3.09 -23.64 -38.20
C SER A 218 4.26 -22.69 -37.87
N GLY A 219 5.43 -22.95 -38.46
CA GLY A 219 6.74 -22.34 -38.20
C GLY A 219 6.90 -20.82 -38.44
N ASP A 220 5.88 -20.01 -38.20
CA ASP A 220 5.84 -18.56 -38.41
C ASP A 220 5.43 -17.79 -37.13
N GLN A 221 5.80 -18.28 -35.93
CA GLN A 221 5.60 -17.56 -34.66
C GLN A 221 6.94 -17.03 -34.09
N PRO A 222 7.35 -15.79 -34.42
CA PRO A 222 8.65 -15.25 -34.00
C PRO A 222 8.78 -15.08 -32.48
N PHE A 223 7.68 -14.80 -31.77
CA PHE A 223 7.71 -14.63 -30.31
C PHE A 223 7.83 -15.95 -29.55
N GLU A 224 7.24 -17.03 -30.07
CA GLU A 224 7.44 -18.37 -29.52
C GLU A 224 8.91 -18.78 -29.59
N GLN A 225 9.51 -18.64 -30.78
CA GLN A 225 10.92 -18.97 -30.99
C GLN A 225 11.83 -18.17 -30.06
N LEU A 226 11.58 -16.86 -29.93
CA LEU A 226 12.33 -16.00 -29.03
C LEU A 226 12.15 -16.41 -27.55
N ALA A 227 10.92 -16.67 -27.12
CA ALA A 227 10.65 -17.10 -25.75
C ALA A 227 11.33 -18.45 -25.43
N MET A 228 11.25 -19.40 -26.36
CA MET A 228 11.89 -20.71 -26.25
C MET A 228 13.42 -20.61 -26.23
N GLN A 229 14.00 -19.74 -27.06
CA GLN A 229 15.44 -19.46 -27.05
C GLN A 229 15.87 -18.93 -25.68
N LEU A 230 15.21 -17.88 -25.17
CA LEU A 230 15.54 -17.29 -23.87
C LEU A 230 15.35 -18.30 -22.73
N HIS A 231 14.26 -19.06 -22.73
CA HIS A 231 14.05 -20.14 -21.76
C HIS A 231 15.22 -21.15 -21.76
N GLY A 232 15.67 -21.59 -22.94
CA GLY A 232 16.84 -22.47 -23.06
C GLY A 232 18.12 -21.87 -22.47
N THR A 233 18.32 -20.54 -22.61
CA THR A 233 19.47 -19.84 -22.00
C THR A 233 19.38 -19.80 -20.48
N MET A 234 18.17 -19.65 -19.93
CA MET A 234 17.92 -19.72 -18.49
C MET A 234 18.26 -21.11 -17.94
N LEU A 235 17.79 -22.18 -18.59
CA LEU A 235 18.06 -23.54 -18.14
C LEU A 235 19.56 -23.86 -18.12
N ARG A 236 20.32 -23.42 -19.13
CA ARG A 236 21.79 -23.58 -19.16
C ARG A 236 22.52 -22.75 -18.11
N SER A 237 21.87 -21.70 -17.60
CA SER A 237 22.42 -20.77 -16.61
C SER A 237 22.09 -21.14 -15.17
N ALA A 238 21.17 -22.09 -14.95
CA ALA A 238 20.77 -22.52 -13.62
C ALA A 238 21.86 -23.36 -12.93
N PRO A 239 22.13 -23.15 -11.62
CA PRO A 239 21.53 -22.12 -10.75
C PRO A 239 22.25 -20.75 -10.78
N GLU A 240 23.50 -20.66 -11.24
CA GLU A 240 24.40 -19.52 -10.97
C GLU A 240 24.13 -18.20 -11.72
N ASP A 241 23.12 -18.13 -12.60
CA ASP A 241 22.83 -16.97 -13.46
C ASP A 241 24.04 -16.51 -14.32
N ARG A 242 24.19 -17.18 -15.47
CA ARG A 242 25.18 -16.88 -16.50
C ARG A 242 24.55 -16.32 -17.78
N LEU A 243 23.43 -15.60 -17.64
CA LEU A 243 22.68 -15.06 -18.79
C LEU A 243 23.52 -14.05 -19.59
N ASP A 244 23.54 -14.19 -20.91
CA ASP A 244 24.23 -13.26 -21.80
C ASP A 244 23.45 -11.95 -21.94
N ARG A 245 24.00 -10.88 -21.37
CA ARG A 245 23.38 -9.55 -21.39
C ARG A 245 23.17 -9.01 -22.81
N HIS A 246 24.04 -9.33 -23.77
CA HIS A 246 23.91 -8.90 -25.15
C HIS A 246 22.71 -9.57 -25.83
N GLU A 247 22.57 -10.89 -25.65
CA GLU A 247 21.42 -11.66 -26.16
C GLU A 247 20.09 -11.13 -25.61
N TRP A 248 20.01 -10.90 -24.30
CA TRP A 248 18.79 -10.41 -23.64
C TRP A 248 18.47 -8.95 -23.99
N ASN A 249 19.49 -8.11 -24.23
CA ASN A 249 19.27 -6.75 -24.76
C ASN A 249 18.76 -6.77 -26.20
N LYS A 250 19.27 -7.68 -27.04
CA LYS A 250 18.81 -7.85 -28.42
C LYS A 250 17.34 -8.29 -28.44
N ALA A 251 16.98 -9.29 -27.63
CA ALA A 251 15.59 -9.73 -27.49
C ALA A 251 14.63 -8.62 -27.06
N ARG A 252 15.06 -7.76 -26.11
CA ARG A 252 14.29 -6.59 -25.68
C ARG A 252 14.08 -5.56 -26.79
N ALA A 253 15.11 -5.32 -27.61
CA ALA A 253 15.00 -4.43 -28.76
C ALA A 253 14.03 -4.98 -29.83
N THR A 254 14.10 -6.30 -30.10
CA THR A 254 13.14 -6.98 -30.98
C THR A 254 11.71 -6.82 -30.46
N MET A 255 11.48 -7.07 -29.17
CA MET A 255 10.16 -6.94 -28.55
C MET A 255 9.64 -5.49 -28.60
N LYS A 256 10.50 -4.50 -28.35
CA LYS A 256 10.12 -3.08 -28.42
C LYS A 256 9.67 -2.68 -29.82
N THR A 257 10.36 -3.16 -30.85
CA THR A 257 10.02 -2.90 -32.26
C THR A 257 8.68 -3.55 -32.61
N ALA A 258 8.52 -4.83 -32.27
CA ALA A 258 7.32 -5.56 -32.63
C ALA A 258 6.06 -5.04 -31.90
N LEU A 259 6.17 -4.63 -30.63
CA LEU A 259 5.06 -4.00 -29.90
C LEU A 259 4.69 -2.60 -30.42
N ALA A 260 5.61 -1.90 -31.09
CA ALA A 260 5.31 -0.62 -31.75
C ALA A 260 4.59 -0.83 -33.08
N GLU A 261 4.91 -1.91 -33.80
CA GLU A 261 4.29 -2.27 -35.08
C GLU A 261 2.89 -2.90 -34.93
N HIS A 262 2.62 -3.58 -33.80
CA HIS A 262 1.35 -4.24 -33.51
C HIS A 262 0.36 -3.39 -32.68
N ALA A 263 0.61 -2.09 -32.52
CA ALA A 263 -0.35 -1.20 -31.86
C ALA A 263 -1.43 -0.79 -32.86
N PRO A 264 -2.67 -1.31 -32.81
CA PRO A 264 -3.76 -0.65 -33.52
C PRO A 264 -3.93 0.75 -32.92
N ASP A 265 -4.15 1.71 -33.81
CA ASP A 265 -4.57 3.09 -33.54
C ASP A 265 -5.99 3.17 -32.90
N ALA A 266 -6.35 2.16 -32.11
CA ALA A 266 -7.45 2.25 -31.17
C ALA A 266 -6.94 3.08 -30.00
N ALA A 267 -7.30 4.36 -30.00
CA ALA A 267 -7.49 5.08 -28.76
C ALA A 267 -8.16 4.12 -27.75
N PRO A 268 -7.68 4.05 -26.50
CA PRO A 268 -8.39 3.27 -25.49
C PRO A 268 -9.88 3.66 -25.56
N PRO A 269 -10.83 2.73 -25.34
CA PRO A 269 -12.19 3.18 -25.06
C PRO A 269 -12.02 4.24 -23.98
N GLY A 270 -12.45 5.47 -24.30
CA GLY A 270 -12.42 6.56 -23.34
C GLY A 270 -13.04 6.04 -22.05
N PRO A 271 -12.62 6.53 -20.87
CA PRO A 271 -13.24 6.11 -19.62
C PRO A 271 -14.74 6.13 -19.85
N ALA A 272 -15.39 4.96 -19.70
CA ALA A 272 -16.84 4.86 -19.76
C ALA A 272 -17.38 6.05 -18.98
N GLU A 273 -18.21 6.89 -19.60
CA GLU A 273 -18.62 8.19 -19.05
C GLU A 273 -18.93 8.05 -17.56
N TYR A 274 -17.94 8.39 -16.75
CA TYR A 274 -18.09 8.54 -15.32
C TYR A 274 -18.56 9.98 -15.17
N PRO A 275 -19.69 10.22 -14.48
CA PRO A 275 -20.17 11.58 -14.25
C PRO A 275 -19.02 12.41 -13.67
N ALA A 276 -18.89 13.63 -14.18
CA ALA A 276 -17.71 14.47 -14.14
C ALA A 276 -17.28 14.98 -12.74
N ASP A 277 -17.69 14.33 -11.66
CA ASP A 277 -17.54 14.83 -10.29
C ASP A 277 -16.65 13.97 -9.36
N ASP A 278 -16.00 12.90 -9.85
CA ASP A 278 -15.16 11.99 -9.04
C ASP A 278 -13.77 11.71 -9.64
N GLU A 279 -12.88 12.72 -9.72
CA GLU A 279 -11.44 12.51 -9.97
C GLU A 279 -10.67 12.30 -8.63
N PRO A 280 -9.97 11.18 -8.41
CA PRO A 280 -9.14 11.01 -7.22
C PRO A 280 -7.94 11.97 -7.19
N ILE A 281 -7.46 12.28 -5.97
CA ILE A 281 -6.46 13.31 -5.60
C ILE A 281 -5.17 13.36 -6.47
N LEU A 282 -4.83 12.31 -7.24
CA LEU A 282 -3.55 12.20 -7.93
C LEU A 282 -3.46 12.88 -9.32
N ALA A 283 -4.53 13.50 -9.81
CA ALA A 283 -4.46 14.20 -11.09
C ALA A 283 -4.09 15.68 -10.91
N ARG A 284 -2.81 16.01 -11.16
CA ARG A 284 -2.30 17.34 -11.55
C ARG A 284 -2.00 18.34 -10.41
N THR A 285 -0.74 18.38 -9.97
CA THR A 285 -0.06 19.67 -9.70
C THR A 285 0.48 20.19 -11.03
N ARG A 286 -0.30 21.00 -11.74
CA ARG A 286 0.27 21.89 -12.75
C ARG A 286 1.12 22.93 -12.01
N GLU A 287 2.37 23.11 -12.42
CA GLU A 287 3.03 24.39 -12.22
C GLU A 287 2.15 25.45 -12.89
N VAL A 288 1.45 26.23 -12.07
CA VAL A 288 0.93 27.52 -12.50
C VAL A 288 1.88 28.54 -11.91
N SER A 289 2.71 29.10 -12.78
CA SER A 289 3.44 30.33 -12.53
C SER A 289 2.44 31.44 -12.26
N GLY A 290 2.22 31.76 -10.97
CA GLY A 290 1.33 32.81 -10.48
C GLY A 290 1.10 32.66 -8.98
N THR A 291 0.87 33.75 -8.25
CA THR A 291 0.69 33.76 -6.79
C THR A 291 -0.61 33.06 -6.39
N SER A 292 -0.63 31.73 -6.34
CA SER A 292 -1.77 30.96 -5.84
C SER A 292 -1.99 31.25 -4.36
N ARG A 293 -3.23 31.49 -3.96
CA ARG A 293 -3.62 31.67 -2.56
C ARG A 293 -3.43 30.35 -1.81
N HIS A 294 -2.91 30.38 -0.59
CA HIS A 294 -2.71 29.17 0.22
C HIS A 294 -3.74 29.11 1.36
N VAL A 295 -4.37 27.95 1.55
CA VAL A 295 -5.35 27.72 2.62
C VAL A 295 -5.03 26.42 3.35
N ILE A 296 -4.98 26.43 4.68
CA ILE A 296 -4.90 25.21 5.50
C ILE A 296 -6.32 24.69 5.72
N LEU A 297 -6.55 23.42 5.42
CA LEU A 297 -7.78 22.71 5.73
C LEU A 297 -7.50 21.69 6.84
N HIS A 298 -7.90 22.03 8.06
CA HIS A 298 -7.78 21.14 9.21
C HIS A 298 -9.01 20.23 9.30
N TYR A 299 -8.82 18.96 8.95
CA TYR A 299 -9.82 17.91 9.18
C TYR A 299 -9.80 17.53 10.66
N HIS A 300 -10.63 18.20 11.45
CA HIS A 300 -10.66 18.06 12.90
C HIS A 300 -11.38 16.76 13.31
N LEU A 301 -10.69 15.64 13.18
CA LEU A 301 -11.25 14.35 13.57
C LEU A 301 -11.57 14.33 15.07
N PHE A 302 -12.81 13.94 15.40
CA PHE A 302 -13.33 13.97 16.75
C PHE A 302 -12.41 13.26 17.78
N LYS A 303 -11.97 14.01 18.78
CA LYS A 303 -11.10 13.58 19.91
C LYS A 303 -9.66 13.18 19.55
N ASN A 304 -9.11 13.69 18.45
CA ASN A 304 -7.70 13.51 18.06
C ASN A 304 -6.82 14.74 18.33
N ALA A 305 -7.02 15.40 19.47
CA ALA A 305 -6.32 16.63 19.87
C ALA A 305 -6.46 17.83 18.90
N GLY A 306 -7.48 17.84 18.04
CA GLY A 306 -7.69 18.94 17.10
C GLY A 306 -7.99 20.28 17.79
N THR A 307 -8.60 20.30 18.98
CA THR A 307 -8.82 21.56 19.74
C THR A 307 -7.50 22.24 20.13
N SER A 308 -6.49 21.47 20.54
CA SER A 308 -5.16 21.99 20.88
C SER A 308 -4.45 22.58 19.66
N LEU A 309 -4.60 21.92 18.52
CA LEU A 309 -4.08 22.38 17.24
C LEU A 309 -4.82 23.63 16.76
N ASP A 310 -6.15 23.68 16.87
CA ASP A 310 -6.97 24.85 16.55
C ASP A 310 -6.60 26.06 17.42
N GLN A 311 -6.29 25.88 18.70
CA GLN A 311 -5.78 26.98 19.54
C GLN A 311 -4.48 27.57 18.98
N THR A 312 -3.59 26.71 18.49
CA THR A 312 -2.30 27.13 17.92
C THR A 312 -2.50 27.84 16.58
N LEU A 313 -3.35 27.29 15.71
CA LEU A 313 -3.72 27.90 14.42
C LEU A 313 -4.43 29.24 14.64
N LYS A 314 -5.40 29.31 15.54
CA LYS A 314 -6.13 30.54 15.88
C LYS A 314 -5.23 31.62 16.46
N ALA A 315 -4.27 31.25 17.32
CA ALA A 315 -3.30 32.19 17.88
C ALA A 315 -2.41 32.82 16.80
N HIS A 316 -2.03 32.05 15.77
CA HIS A 316 -1.20 32.54 14.67
C HIS A 316 -1.99 33.33 13.62
N PHE A 317 -3.13 32.80 13.16
CA PHE A 317 -3.88 33.35 12.02
C PHE A 317 -4.97 34.37 12.41
N GLY A 318 -5.33 34.48 13.69
CA GLY A 318 -6.28 35.47 14.18
C GLY A 318 -7.63 35.42 13.44
N GLN A 319 -7.99 36.53 12.79
CA GLN A 319 -9.25 36.67 12.02
C GLN A 319 -9.27 35.86 10.71
N ALA A 320 -8.11 35.38 10.25
CA ALA A 320 -8.01 34.53 9.06
C ALA A 320 -8.26 33.04 9.35
N TRP A 321 -8.48 32.67 10.62
CA TRP A 321 -8.89 31.33 11.04
C TRP A 321 -10.42 31.25 11.18
N SER A 322 -11.03 30.20 10.63
CA SER A 322 -12.47 29.96 10.70
C SER A 322 -12.77 28.51 11.10
N GLU A 323 -13.82 28.32 11.90
CA GLU A 323 -14.38 27.01 12.24
C GLU A 323 -15.80 26.91 11.69
N ARG A 324 -16.09 25.85 10.93
CA ARG A 324 -17.41 25.62 10.34
C ARG A 324 -17.75 24.13 10.24
N GLU A 325 -19.04 23.85 10.32
CA GLU A 325 -19.58 22.50 10.21
C GLU A 325 -20.59 22.38 9.08
N GLY A 326 -20.53 21.28 8.36
CA GLY A 326 -21.51 20.89 7.37
C GLY A 326 -22.78 20.30 7.98
N GLN A 327 -23.86 20.40 7.21
CA GLN A 327 -25.14 19.81 7.57
C GLN A 327 -25.15 18.30 7.29
N GLY A 328 -26.02 17.56 7.99
CA GLY A 328 -26.25 16.14 7.73
C GLY A 328 -24.99 15.28 7.84
N ALA A 329 -24.58 14.68 6.71
CA ALA A 329 -23.42 13.78 6.62
C ALA A 329 -22.06 14.50 6.69
N GLY A 330 -22.05 15.83 6.68
CA GLY A 330 -20.86 16.68 6.70
C GLY A 330 -20.57 17.34 5.36
N TRP A 331 -19.45 18.06 5.27
CA TRP A 331 -19.06 18.80 4.07
C TRP A 331 -18.25 17.92 3.12
N ARG A 332 -18.75 17.74 1.90
CA ARG A 332 -18.03 17.13 0.80
C ARG A 332 -17.05 18.15 0.19
N SER A 333 -16.16 17.66 -0.67
CA SER A 333 -15.15 18.52 -1.31
C SER A 333 -15.75 19.72 -2.05
N ALA A 334 -16.90 19.55 -2.72
CA ALA A 334 -17.60 20.67 -3.36
C ALA A 334 -18.05 21.75 -2.36
N ASP A 335 -18.69 21.35 -1.25
CA ASP A 335 -19.16 22.29 -0.22
C ASP A 335 -17.99 23.09 0.39
N ILE A 336 -16.84 22.41 0.60
CA ILE A 336 -15.63 23.05 1.14
C ILE A 336 -15.04 24.02 0.11
N ALA A 337 -15.03 23.62 -1.17
CA ALA A 337 -14.53 24.45 -2.27
C ALA A 337 -15.33 25.76 -2.39
N ASP A 338 -16.66 25.65 -2.39
CA ASP A 338 -17.59 26.79 -2.44
C ASP A 338 -17.36 27.71 -1.23
N TYR A 339 -17.27 27.15 -0.03
CA TYR A 339 -17.04 27.94 1.18
C TYR A 339 -15.72 28.72 1.13
N ILE A 340 -14.61 28.08 0.72
CA ILE A 340 -13.29 28.72 0.63
C ILE A 340 -13.27 29.79 -0.48
N ALA A 341 -13.98 29.58 -1.58
CA ALA A 341 -14.10 30.54 -2.67
C ALA A 341 -14.90 31.79 -2.24
N GLU A 342 -15.99 31.62 -1.50
CA GLU A 342 -16.82 32.71 -0.97
C GLU A 342 -16.15 33.52 0.15
N HIS A 343 -15.12 32.97 0.79
CA HIS A 343 -14.45 33.58 1.93
C HIS A 343 -12.96 33.85 1.64
N PRO A 344 -12.61 34.82 0.76
CA PRO A 344 -11.23 35.10 0.36
C PRO A 344 -10.29 35.50 1.52
N GLN A 345 -10.86 35.98 2.62
CA GLN A 345 -10.13 36.43 3.81
C GLN A 345 -9.58 35.29 4.69
N ILE A 346 -10.06 34.05 4.54
CA ILE A 346 -9.61 32.95 5.39
C ILE A 346 -8.31 32.33 4.85
N SER A 347 -7.40 32.01 5.75
CA SER A 347 -6.18 31.23 5.50
C SER A 347 -6.24 29.86 6.14
N VAL A 348 -7.15 29.65 7.11
CA VAL A 348 -7.37 28.35 7.75
C VAL A 348 -8.86 28.09 7.89
N LEU A 349 -9.28 26.90 7.50
CA LEU A 349 -10.60 26.34 7.77
C LEU A 349 -10.44 25.07 8.60
N SER A 350 -11.02 25.07 9.80
CA SER A 350 -11.13 23.89 10.67
C SER A 350 -12.56 23.37 10.67
N SER A 351 -12.74 22.06 10.57
CA SER A 351 -14.08 21.45 10.57
C SER A 351 -14.05 20.02 11.07
N HIS A 352 -14.99 19.67 11.96
CA HIS A 352 -15.17 18.29 12.43
C HIS A 352 -15.89 17.40 11.40
N THR A 353 -16.65 18.03 10.52
CA THR A 353 -17.52 17.37 9.55
C THR A 353 -16.99 17.40 8.12
N ALA A 354 -15.89 18.10 7.85
CA ALA A 354 -15.20 18.04 6.55
C ALA A 354 -14.78 16.61 6.20
N LEU A 355 -15.17 16.18 4.99
CA LEU A 355 -14.92 14.86 4.44
C LEU A 355 -13.78 14.95 3.42
N LEU A 356 -12.96 13.90 3.35
CA LEU A 356 -12.04 13.71 2.23
C LEU A 356 -12.85 13.30 0.98
N PRO A 357 -12.35 13.56 -0.25
CA PRO A 357 -11.00 14.05 -0.60
C PRO A 357 -10.76 15.55 -0.38
N VAL A 358 -9.50 15.98 -0.54
CA VAL A 358 -9.11 17.39 -0.48
C VAL A 358 -9.73 18.15 -1.66
N PRO A 359 -10.43 19.29 -1.42
CA PRO A 359 -11.09 20.03 -2.48
C PRO A 359 -10.10 20.63 -3.47
N ARG A 360 -10.50 20.68 -4.74
CA ARG A 360 -9.80 21.41 -5.79
C ARG A 360 -10.48 22.74 -6.02
N ILE A 361 -9.69 23.80 -6.03
CA ILE A 361 -10.17 25.17 -6.16
C ILE A 361 -9.23 25.88 -7.12
N ALA A 362 -9.77 26.58 -8.11
CA ALA A 362 -8.95 27.36 -9.04
C ALA A 362 -8.11 28.39 -8.28
N ASP A 363 -6.81 28.46 -8.60
CA ASP A 363 -5.85 29.41 -8.03
C ASP A 363 -5.67 29.36 -6.49
N VAL A 364 -6.16 28.30 -5.82
CA VAL A 364 -5.97 28.08 -4.39
C VAL A 364 -5.29 26.74 -4.13
N MET A 365 -4.16 26.77 -3.43
CA MET A 365 -3.48 25.59 -2.92
C MET A 365 -4.01 25.24 -1.52
N VAL A 366 -4.68 24.10 -1.40
CA VAL A 366 -5.23 23.60 -0.14
C VAL A 366 -4.25 22.65 0.54
N HIS A 367 -3.86 22.98 1.77
CA HIS A 367 -2.94 22.21 2.61
C HIS A 367 -3.75 21.41 3.64
N PRO A 368 -4.03 20.12 3.40
CA PRO A 368 -4.76 19.30 4.36
C PRO A 368 -3.91 19.07 5.61
N LEU A 369 -4.52 19.16 6.79
CA LEU A 369 -3.87 18.92 8.07
C LEU A 369 -4.78 18.01 8.91
N ILE A 370 -4.25 16.88 9.37
CA ILE A 370 -5.02 15.84 10.07
C ILE A 370 -4.22 15.33 11.26
N MET A 371 -4.87 15.13 12.40
CA MET A 371 -4.29 14.45 13.57
C MET A 371 -4.98 13.12 13.82
N LEU A 372 -4.18 12.08 14.10
CA LEU A 372 -4.62 10.76 14.52
C LEU A 372 -4.21 10.47 15.96
N ARG A 373 -4.94 9.59 16.64
CA ARG A 373 -4.67 9.18 18.03
C ARG A 373 -4.83 7.68 18.18
N HIS A 374 -4.16 7.10 19.16
CA HIS A 374 -4.36 5.70 19.51
C HIS A 374 -5.86 5.43 19.76
N PRO A 375 -6.51 4.51 19.04
CA PRO A 375 -7.96 4.43 19.01
C PRO A 375 -8.59 4.10 20.36
N LEU A 376 -7.96 3.25 21.17
CA LEU A 376 -8.49 2.90 22.50
C LEU A 376 -8.39 4.08 23.48
N ASP A 377 -7.30 4.84 23.41
CA ASP A 377 -7.09 6.05 24.22
C ASP A 377 -8.04 7.18 23.77
N ARG A 378 -8.34 7.23 22.47
CA ARG A 378 -9.38 8.10 21.90
C ARG A 378 -10.77 7.76 22.45
N VAL A 379 -11.15 6.49 22.57
CA VAL A 379 -12.45 6.06 23.13
C VAL A 379 -12.62 6.53 24.58
N ARG A 380 -11.61 6.34 25.43
CA ARG A 380 -11.59 6.91 26.79
C ARG A 380 -11.83 8.43 26.75
N SER A 381 -11.12 9.13 25.86
CA SER A 381 -11.25 10.58 25.74
C SER A 381 -12.63 11.03 25.23
N ILE A 382 -13.30 10.23 24.38
CA ILE A 382 -14.69 10.44 23.96
C ILE A 382 -15.61 10.36 25.17
N TYR A 383 -15.54 9.27 25.94
CA TYR A 383 -16.36 9.08 27.13
C TYR A 383 -16.21 10.24 28.12
N GLU A 384 -14.97 10.58 28.45
CA GLU A 384 -14.70 11.67 29.39
C GLU A 384 -15.15 13.04 28.87
N PHE A 385 -15.18 13.24 27.55
CA PHE A 385 -15.69 14.46 26.94
C PHE A 385 -17.22 14.49 26.97
N GLU A 386 -17.89 13.44 26.50
CA GLU A 386 -19.35 13.34 26.47
C GLU A 386 -19.95 13.44 27.88
N ARG A 387 -19.28 12.86 28.89
CA ARG A 387 -19.69 12.96 30.30
C ARG A 387 -19.63 14.39 30.85
N ARG A 388 -18.65 15.20 30.40
CA ARG A 388 -18.47 16.61 30.84
C ARG A 388 -19.26 17.61 29.99
N GLN A 389 -19.65 17.24 28.77
CA GLN A 389 -20.36 18.12 27.86
C GLN A 389 -21.76 18.44 28.39
N THR A 390 -22.21 19.69 28.19
CA THR A 390 -23.51 20.18 28.67
C THR A 390 -24.65 20.00 27.67
N LYS A 391 -24.36 19.74 26.38
CA LYS A 391 -25.38 19.43 25.38
C LYS A 391 -25.96 18.04 25.64
N ASP A 392 -27.27 17.89 25.46
CA ASP A 392 -28.00 16.62 25.65
C ASP A 392 -28.10 15.83 24.34
N THR A 393 -26.97 15.27 23.95
CA THR A 393 -26.90 14.21 22.93
C THR A 393 -27.12 12.84 23.56
N GLU A 394 -27.56 11.85 22.78
CA GLU A 394 -27.75 10.47 23.25
C GLU A 394 -26.46 9.93 23.93
N GLY A 395 -25.30 10.19 23.32
CA GLY A 395 -23.99 9.81 23.87
C GLY A 395 -23.66 10.48 25.21
N SER A 396 -23.91 11.79 25.33
CA SER A 396 -23.65 12.53 26.58
C SER A 396 -24.62 12.20 27.71
N ILE A 397 -25.90 11.92 27.39
CA ILE A 397 -26.88 11.46 28.38
C ILE A 397 -26.41 10.12 28.95
N LEU A 398 -26.04 9.19 28.07
CA LEU A 398 -25.54 7.90 28.47
C LEU A 398 -24.24 8.01 29.26
N ALA A 399 -23.24 8.74 28.76
CA ALA A 399 -21.93 8.88 29.42
C ALA A 399 -22.03 9.46 30.84
N ARG A 400 -23.07 10.26 31.14
CA ARG A 400 -23.38 10.71 32.51
C ARG A 400 -24.11 9.67 33.35
N GLY A 401 -24.94 8.85 32.72
CA GLY A 401 -25.77 7.83 33.38
C GLY A 401 -25.08 6.47 33.60
N THR A 402 -23.91 6.23 33.01
CA THR A 402 -23.19 4.95 33.15
C THR A 402 -21.67 5.15 33.27
N ASP A 403 -20.97 4.10 33.70
CA ASP A 403 -19.50 4.06 33.72
C ASP A 403 -18.92 3.84 32.32
N LEU A 404 -17.59 3.70 32.20
CA LEU A 404 -16.97 3.48 30.89
C LEU A 404 -17.38 2.17 30.25
N ALA A 405 -17.44 1.10 31.05
CA ALA A 405 -17.74 -0.24 30.56
C ALA A 405 -19.17 -0.28 30.00
N GLY A 406 -20.14 0.30 30.71
CA GLY A 406 -21.51 0.43 30.23
C GLY A 406 -21.62 1.32 28.99
N TYR A 407 -20.87 2.42 28.93
CA TYR A 407 -20.83 3.29 27.76
C TYR A 407 -20.28 2.59 26.51
N ILE A 408 -19.15 1.89 26.66
CA ILE A 408 -18.52 1.16 25.54
C ILE A 408 -19.41 0.00 25.10
N THR A 409 -19.95 -0.78 26.04
CA THR A 409 -20.88 -1.88 25.73
C THR A 409 -22.05 -1.38 24.91
N TRP A 410 -22.72 -0.32 25.37
CA TRP A 410 -23.85 0.27 24.65
C TRP A 410 -23.49 0.75 23.24
N ARG A 411 -22.32 1.38 23.05
CA ARG A 411 -21.85 1.78 21.72
C ARG A 411 -21.52 0.57 20.83
N LEU A 412 -20.91 -0.47 21.41
CA LEU A 412 -20.53 -1.70 20.72
C LEU A 412 -21.68 -2.69 20.47
N ASP A 413 -22.84 -2.49 21.08
CA ASP A 413 -24.03 -3.31 20.84
C ASP A 413 -24.97 -2.68 19.79
N ARG A 414 -24.72 -1.41 19.40
CA ARG A 414 -25.51 -0.72 18.38
C ARG A 414 -24.98 -1.00 16.98
N ASP A 415 -25.82 -1.55 16.12
CA ASP A 415 -25.49 -1.77 14.72
C ASP A 415 -25.20 -0.44 14.01
N GLY A 416 -24.13 -0.42 13.21
CA GLY A 416 -23.75 0.75 12.40
C GLY A 416 -23.12 1.91 13.17
N ASP A 417 -23.01 1.89 14.50
CA ASP A 417 -22.33 2.96 15.25
C ASP A 417 -20.80 2.92 14.99
N ARG A 418 -20.30 3.93 14.29
CA ARG A 418 -18.86 4.10 13.95
C ARG A 418 -18.14 5.13 14.83
N SER A 419 -18.80 5.70 15.85
CA SER A 419 -18.21 6.74 16.72
C SER A 419 -16.94 6.27 17.44
N ILE A 420 -16.96 5.00 17.89
CA ILE A 420 -15.85 4.35 18.59
C ILE A 420 -15.28 3.13 17.85
N ARG A 421 -15.76 2.80 16.63
CA ARG A 421 -15.33 1.64 15.85
C ARG A 421 -14.65 2.06 14.56
N ASN A 422 -13.34 1.82 14.44
CA ASN A 422 -12.56 2.10 13.22
C ASN A 422 -12.87 3.48 12.61
N PHE A 423 -13.04 4.50 13.48
CA PHE A 423 -13.55 5.81 13.09
C PHE A 423 -12.53 6.54 12.21
N GLN A 424 -11.25 6.51 12.59
CA GLN A 424 -10.21 7.23 11.86
C GLN A 424 -9.99 6.60 10.49
N THR A 425 -10.04 5.28 10.43
CA THR A 425 -10.01 4.48 9.20
C THR A 425 -11.18 4.86 8.30
N LEU A 426 -12.42 4.89 8.82
CA LEU A 426 -13.58 5.32 8.05
C LEU A 426 -13.39 6.71 7.43
N ARG A 427 -12.93 7.68 8.24
CA ARG A 427 -12.76 9.07 7.81
C ARG A 427 -11.68 9.22 6.75
N LEU A 428 -10.54 8.54 6.92
CA LEU A 428 -9.44 8.58 5.97
C LEU A 428 -9.73 7.79 4.69
N ALA A 429 -10.47 6.69 4.79
CA ALA A 429 -10.85 5.87 3.64
C ALA A 429 -11.66 6.65 2.60
N GLN A 430 -12.40 7.69 3.02
CA GLN A 430 -13.19 8.55 2.12
C GLN A 430 -12.34 9.34 1.12
N ALA A 431 -11.03 9.44 1.31
CA ALA A 431 -10.13 10.06 0.33
C ALA A 431 -10.06 9.33 -1.01
N LEU A 432 -10.48 8.07 -1.03
CA LEU A 432 -10.45 7.21 -2.21
C LEU A 432 -11.82 6.52 -2.36
N PRO A 433 -12.30 6.24 -3.57
CA PRO A 433 -13.57 5.53 -3.76
C PRO A 433 -13.51 4.10 -3.21
N PRO A 434 -14.64 3.49 -2.79
CA PRO A 434 -14.68 2.11 -2.27
C PRO A 434 -14.11 1.04 -3.20
N THR A 435 -14.01 1.34 -4.49
CA THR A 435 -13.36 0.49 -5.51
C THR A 435 -11.85 0.35 -5.32
N GLU A 436 -11.21 1.22 -4.53
CA GLU A 436 -9.77 1.25 -4.24
C GLU A 436 -9.37 0.36 -3.03
N GLY A 437 -10.21 -0.60 -2.66
CA GLY A 437 -9.95 -1.60 -1.63
C GLY A 437 -10.68 -1.37 -0.31
N THR A 438 -10.29 -2.15 0.71
CA THR A 438 -10.89 -2.08 2.05
C THR A 438 -10.72 -0.69 2.67
N GLU A 439 -11.54 -0.34 3.66
CA GLU A 439 -11.40 0.95 4.37
C GLU A 439 -9.97 1.15 4.91
N LEU A 440 -9.35 0.10 5.44
CA LEU A 440 -7.97 0.16 5.96
C LEU A 440 -6.95 0.48 4.86
N ILE A 441 -7.02 -0.21 3.72
CA ILE A 441 -6.11 0.02 2.59
C ILE A 441 -6.26 1.47 2.10
N ARG A 442 -7.50 1.93 1.91
CA ARG A 442 -7.78 3.30 1.48
C ARG A 442 -7.31 4.33 2.50
N ALA A 443 -7.49 4.08 3.80
CA ALA A 443 -7.03 4.96 4.85
C ALA A 443 -5.51 5.04 4.95
N MET A 444 -4.78 3.92 4.85
CA MET A 444 -3.32 3.91 4.83
C MET A 444 -2.76 4.59 3.59
N ALA A 445 -3.44 4.44 2.44
CA ALA A 445 -3.11 5.16 1.21
C ALA A 445 -3.34 6.68 1.38
N ALA A 446 -4.43 7.08 2.02
CA ALA A 446 -4.71 8.48 2.34
C ALA A 446 -3.64 9.05 3.27
N VAL A 447 -3.29 8.35 4.35
CA VAL A 447 -2.20 8.73 5.26
C VAL A 447 -0.93 8.92 4.46
N SER A 448 -0.55 7.94 3.62
CA SER A 448 0.66 7.96 2.79
C SER A 448 0.73 9.17 1.84
N ALA A 449 -0.39 9.50 1.19
CA ALA A 449 -0.46 10.56 0.18
C ALA A 449 -0.60 11.96 0.76
N LEU A 450 -1.27 12.12 1.90
CA LEU A 450 -1.52 13.43 2.51
C LEU A 450 -0.24 13.97 3.18
N PRO A 451 0.15 15.22 2.88
CA PRO A 451 1.43 15.79 3.32
C PRO A 451 1.51 16.02 4.83
N ASN A 452 0.40 16.39 5.48
CA ASN A 452 0.39 16.78 6.89
C ASN A 452 -0.56 15.89 7.71
N VAL A 453 -0.14 14.65 7.98
CA VAL A 453 -0.83 13.76 8.92
C VAL A 453 0.04 13.51 10.14
N GLY A 454 -0.43 13.96 11.29
CA GLY A 454 0.23 13.89 12.59
C GLY A 454 -0.38 12.84 13.50
N VAL A 455 0.33 12.51 14.57
CA VAL A 455 -0.08 11.53 15.58
C VAL A 455 0.06 12.14 16.96
N VAL A 456 -0.99 12.04 17.78
CA VAL A 456 -1.04 12.62 19.14
C VAL A 456 0.05 12.07 20.04
N GLU A 457 0.40 10.79 19.90
CA GLU A 457 1.46 10.15 20.67
C GLU A 457 2.86 10.69 20.30
N ALA A 458 3.00 11.33 19.14
CA ALA A 458 4.18 12.03 18.69
C ALA A 458 3.86 13.52 18.43
N TYR A 459 3.09 14.15 19.32
CA TYR A 459 2.51 15.48 19.11
C TYR A 459 3.54 16.54 18.74
N ASP A 460 4.62 16.66 19.52
CA ASP A 460 5.67 17.65 19.28
C ASP A 460 6.37 17.43 17.94
N ALA A 461 6.65 16.18 17.58
CA ALA A 461 7.23 15.83 16.29
C ALA A 461 6.26 16.13 15.14
N SER A 462 4.97 15.88 15.33
CA SER A 462 3.91 16.18 14.36
C SER A 462 3.81 17.69 14.11
N LEU A 463 3.80 18.50 15.16
CA LEU A 463 3.75 19.96 15.01
C LEU A 463 5.02 20.53 14.35
N ARG A 464 6.20 19.97 14.65
CA ARG A 464 7.44 20.33 13.95
C ARG A 464 7.36 20.00 12.46
N ALA A 465 6.89 18.81 12.11
CA ALA A 465 6.73 18.41 10.72
C ALA A 465 5.74 19.31 9.96
N PHE A 466 4.59 19.62 10.56
CA PHE A 466 3.62 20.56 9.99
C PHE A 466 4.20 21.95 9.80
N THR A 467 4.93 22.46 10.79
CA THR A 467 5.59 23.77 10.70
C THR A 467 6.58 23.80 9.53
N LEU A 468 7.44 22.79 9.41
CA LEU A 468 8.42 22.70 8.33
C LEU A 468 7.76 22.61 6.94
N ALA A 469 6.69 21.83 6.81
CA ALA A 469 5.98 21.65 5.55
C ALA A 469 5.23 22.91 5.11
N LEU A 470 4.71 23.70 6.05
CA LEU A 470 3.89 24.87 5.78
C LEU A 470 4.67 26.19 5.74
N ALA A 471 5.87 26.25 6.32
CA ALA A 471 6.71 27.45 6.39
C ALA A 471 6.97 28.15 5.04
N PRO A 472 7.16 27.44 3.91
CA PRO A 472 7.32 28.10 2.60
C PRO A 472 6.10 28.89 2.14
N HIS A 473 4.92 28.56 2.66
CA HIS A 473 3.63 29.12 2.23
C HIS A 473 3.03 30.09 3.25
N PHE A 474 3.39 29.94 4.52
CA PHE A 474 2.91 30.76 5.63
C PHE A 474 4.11 31.27 6.44
N PRO A 475 4.74 32.39 6.00
CA PRO A 475 5.92 32.94 6.66
C PRO A 475 5.68 33.25 8.15
N GLY A 476 6.58 32.78 9.01
CA GLY A 476 6.48 32.99 10.46
C GLY A 476 5.52 32.05 11.18
N LEU A 477 4.88 31.10 10.48
CA LEU A 477 4.11 30.04 11.11
C LEU A 477 5.00 29.22 12.05
N SER A 478 4.55 29.07 13.29
CA SER A 478 5.23 28.26 14.29
C SER A 478 4.18 27.54 15.13
N LEU A 479 4.05 26.23 14.91
CA LEU A 479 3.15 25.39 15.71
C LEU A 479 3.92 24.86 16.92
N THR A 480 3.94 25.61 18.01
CA THR A 480 4.60 25.19 19.26
C THR A 480 3.64 24.48 20.20
N PRO A 481 4.07 23.41 20.88
CA PRO A 481 3.28 22.80 21.95
C PRO A 481 3.02 23.81 23.07
N THR A 482 1.76 24.08 23.41
CA THR A 482 1.41 24.84 24.62
C THR A 482 1.26 23.88 25.79
N ARG A 483 1.50 24.34 27.03
CA ARG A 483 1.36 23.50 28.25
C ARG A 483 -0.04 22.90 28.45
N ALA A 484 -1.05 23.38 27.73
CA ALA A 484 -2.40 22.81 27.70
C ALA A 484 -2.53 21.54 26.82
N ASN A 485 -1.48 21.20 26.05
CA ASN A 485 -1.47 20.08 25.10
C ASN A 485 -0.99 18.75 25.74
N VAL A 486 -0.65 18.77 27.02
CA VAL A 486 -0.40 17.56 27.81
C VAL A 486 -1.76 16.95 28.15
N THR A 487 -1.93 15.68 27.78
CA THR A 487 -3.11 14.83 27.95
C THR A 487 -3.87 15.05 29.27
N GLN A 488 -5.18 14.76 29.24
CA GLN A 488 -6.15 14.83 30.35
C GLN A 488 -5.72 14.14 31.67
N ARG A 489 -4.58 13.44 31.70
CA ARG A 489 -3.91 12.85 32.87
C ARG A 489 -2.38 13.03 32.73
N PRO A 490 -1.79 14.09 33.30
CA PRO A 490 -0.34 14.31 33.26
C PRO A 490 0.40 13.17 33.99
N GLY A 491 1.46 12.63 33.38
CA GLY A 491 2.40 11.71 34.02
C GLY A 491 2.23 10.22 33.71
N LEU A 492 1.17 9.81 33.01
CA LEU A 492 0.97 8.42 32.59
C LEU A 492 1.39 8.20 31.13
N SER A 493 2.19 7.17 30.87
CA SER A 493 2.51 6.75 29.50
C SER A 493 1.26 6.22 28.79
N LEU A 494 1.29 6.09 27.45
CA LEU A 494 0.19 5.45 26.72
C LEU A 494 -0.05 4.03 27.25
N ASP A 495 1.01 3.27 27.49
CA ASP A 495 0.92 1.89 27.99
C ASP A 495 0.29 1.82 29.38
N ASP A 496 0.55 2.79 30.25
CA ASP A 496 -0.14 2.90 31.55
C ASP A 496 -1.64 3.15 31.35
N ARG A 497 -2.00 4.10 30.48
CA ARG A 497 -3.41 4.42 30.19
C ARG A 497 -4.16 3.25 29.58
N LEU A 498 -3.51 2.46 28.72
CA LEU A 498 -4.11 1.26 28.13
C LEU A 498 -4.26 0.13 29.16
N ARG A 499 -3.30 -0.02 30.08
CA ARG A 499 -3.43 -0.97 31.21
C ARG A 499 -4.57 -0.59 32.15
N GLU A 500 -4.71 0.70 32.50
CA GLU A 500 -5.86 1.19 33.27
C GLU A 500 -7.18 0.91 32.54
N LEU A 501 -7.23 1.15 31.23
CA LEU A 501 -8.40 0.88 30.41
C LEU A 501 -8.76 -0.62 30.42
N GLN A 502 -7.77 -1.51 30.26
CA GLN A 502 -8.01 -2.95 30.30
C GLN A 502 -8.51 -3.42 31.68
N GLN A 503 -7.96 -2.87 32.76
CA GLN A 503 -8.41 -3.17 34.12
C GLN A 503 -9.85 -2.71 34.38
N GLU A 504 -10.22 -1.51 33.92
CA GLU A 504 -11.58 -0.96 34.10
C GLU A 504 -12.63 -1.70 33.27
N LEU A 505 -12.29 -2.18 32.07
CA LEU A 505 -13.21 -2.88 31.17
C LEU A 505 -13.33 -4.38 31.46
N GLY A 506 -12.28 -4.99 32.02
CA GLY A 506 -12.14 -6.44 32.04
C GLY A 506 -11.76 -7.02 30.67
N GLU A 507 -11.24 -8.25 30.68
CA GLU A 507 -10.64 -8.91 29.51
C GLU A 507 -11.61 -9.00 28.32
N GLY A 508 -12.82 -9.54 28.52
CA GLY A 508 -13.75 -9.77 27.42
C GLY A 508 -14.25 -8.49 26.72
N LEU A 509 -14.55 -7.42 27.47
CA LEU A 509 -14.98 -6.16 26.85
C LEU A 509 -13.80 -5.43 26.19
N TYR A 510 -12.60 -5.53 26.78
CA TYR A 510 -11.39 -4.96 26.19
C TYR A 510 -11.06 -5.63 24.86
N GLU A 511 -11.11 -6.96 24.76
CA GLU A 511 -10.91 -7.71 23.52
C GLU A 511 -11.92 -7.32 22.44
N ARG A 512 -13.22 -7.25 22.79
CA ARG A 512 -14.26 -6.75 21.88
C ARG A 512 -13.96 -5.35 21.35
N LEU A 513 -13.44 -4.46 22.21
CA LEU A 513 -13.09 -3.11 21.83
C LEU A 513 -11.86 -3.06 20.90
N VAL A 514 -10.86 -3.90 21.18
CA VAL A 514 -9.67 -4.08 20.33
C VAL A 514 -10.08 -4.58 18.95
N GLU A 515 -10.90 -5.62 18.87
CA GLU A 515 -11.39 -6.20 17.62
C GLU A 515 -12.18 -5.16 16.81
N ALA A 516 -13.11 -4.45 17.46
CA ALA A 516 -13.89 -3.38 16.84
C ALA A 516 -13.04 -2.19 16.33
N ASN A 517 -11.78 -2.09 16.76
CA ASN A 517 -10.82 -1.06 16.36
C ASN A 517 -9.55 -1.62 15.70
N ALA A 518 -9.57 -2.87 15.21
CA ALA A 518 -8.39 -3.51 14.64
C ALA A 518 -7.77 -2.70 13.49
N ALA A 519 -8.60 -2.13 12.62
CA ALA A 519 -8.13 -1.31 11.50
C ALA A 519 -7.55 0.04 11.97
N ASP A 520 -8.20 0.73 12.93
CA ASP A 520 -7.63 1.95 13.50
C ASP A 520 -6.30 1.68 14.24
N LEU A 521 -6.15 0.53 14.90
CA LEU A 521 -4.92 0.14 15.59
C LEU A 521 -3.77 -0.10 14.59
N GLU A 522 -4.07 -0.66 13.43
CA GLU A 522 -3.10 -0.82 12.35
C GLU A 522 -2.76 0.52 11.67
N LEU A 523 -3.77 1.33 11.36
CA LEU A 523 -3.61 2.66 10.79
C LEU A 523 -2.80 3.59 11.71
N HIS A 524 -3.05 3.54 13.01
CA HIS A 524 -2.31 4.31 14.01
C HIS A 524 -0.84 3.91 14.05
N ARG A 525 -0.55 2.59 14.13
CA ARG A 525 0.83 2.08 14.05
C ARG A 525 1.51 2.50 12.76
N PHE A 526 0.80 2.44 11.63
CA PHE A 526 1.30 2.88 10.34
C PHE A 526 1.67 4.37 10.34
N ALA A 527 0.79 5.24 10.84
CA ALA A 527 1.01 6.67 10.89
C ALA A 527 2.13 7.08 11.88
N LEU A 528 2.22 6.40 13.03
CA LEU A 528 3.19 6.71 14.07
C LEU A 528 4.64 6.51 13.61
N ARG A 529 4.87 5.54 12.71
CA ARG A 529 6.19 5.28 12.11
C ARG A 529 6.83 6.49 11.45
N ARG A 530 6.04 7.46 10.97
CA ARG A 530 6.56 8.73 10.40
C ARG A 530 7.40 9.54 11.37
N TYR A 531 7.21 9.33 12.67
CA TYR A 531 7.80 10.13 13.73
C TYR A 531 8.76 9.33 14.62
N GLN A 532 8.99 8.05 14.31
CA GLN A 532 9.90 7.18 15.07
C GLN A 532 11.38 7.34 14.66
N ASP A 533 11.65 8.01 13.53
CA ASP A 533 13.01 8.26 13.00
C ASP A 533 13.38 9.78 12.98
N SER A 534 12.64 10.64 13.69
CA SER A 534 12.72 12.11 13.63
C SER A 534 13.38 12.79 14.84
#